data_AF-A0A161SVP6-F1
#
_entry.id   AF-A0A161SVP6-F1
#
_cell.length_a   1.000
_cell.length_b   1.000
_cell.length_c   1.000
_cell.angle_alpha   90.00
_cell.angle_beta   90.00
_cell.angle_gamma   90.00
#
_symmetry.space_group_name_H-M   'P 1'
#
loop_
_entity.id
_entity.type
_entity.pdbx_description
1 polymer ?
#
loop_
_entity_poly.entity_id
_entity_poly.type
_entity_poly.pdbx_seq_one_letter_code
_entity_poly.pdbx_strand_id
1 'polypeptide(L)'
;MTRTLAPRVLAASAALTLSLGLAACASDDPAETAAPTTPAAASPEPTTEPTTTEQPAIGASCEDVLAPDAYAKLEADGLETRNPDPVDPVAQRIVEDGGIACAWVKPQTDNMLNLAHATGVDEGEWTTALAKAGYAQTDEPVAGAWTGPAEPGSGVSPVVVLADGTITWVSAPDFAQWVRRAS
;
A
#
# COMPACT_ATOMS: atom_id res chain seq x y z
N MET A 1 -40.77 -3.47 -27.73
CA MET A 1 -40.56 -4.63 -26.85
C MET A 1 -40.33 -4.11 -25.44
N THR A 2 -41.37 -4.16 -24.62
CA THR A 2 -41.49 -3.50 -23.32
C THR A 2 -41.02 -4.48 -22.25
N ARG A 3 -39.96 -4.17 -21.51
CA ARG A 3 -39.52 -4.99 -20.37
C ARG A 3 -39.66 -4.21 -19.07
N THR A 4 -40.20 -4.93 -18.10
CA THR A 4 -40.88 -4.54 -16.88
C THR A 4 -39.90 -4.16 -15.77
N LEU A 5 -40.16 -3.03 -15.09
CA LEU A 5 -39.50 -2.64 -13.84
C LEU A 5 -40.07 -3.47 -12.68
N ALA A 6 -39.19 -3.99 -11.81
CA ALA A 6 -39.57 -4.61 -10.53
C ALA A 6 -39.00 -3.77 -9.37
N PRO A 7 -39.79 -3.47 -8.32
CA PRO A 7 -39.37 -2.67 -7.18
C PRO A 7 -39.06 -3.49 -5.91
N ARG A 8 -38.22 -2.88 -5.06
CA ARG A 8 -38.16 -2.93 -3.57
C ARG A 8 -37.89 -4.28 -2.88
N VAL A 9 -36.81 -4.30 -2.10
CA VAL A 9 -36.85 -4.75 -0.69
C VAL A 9 -35.99 -3.82 0.17
N LEU A 10 -36.65 -3.17 1.14
CA LEU A 10 -36.06 -2.50 2.30
C LEU A 10 -35.70 -3.57 3.34
N ALA A 11 -34.52 -3.48 3.96
CA ALA A 11 -34.26 -4.15 5.23
C ALA A 11 -33.40 -3.26 6.12
N ALA A 12 -33.86 -3.11 7.36
CA ALA A 12 -33.43 -2.16 8.36
C ALA A 12 -32.46 -2.78 9.38
N SER A 13 -31.63 -1.92 9.95
CA SER A 13 -31.18 -1.89 11.36
C SER A 13 -30.55 -3.13 12.01
N ALA A 14 -29.30 -2.98 12.45
CA ALA A 14 -28.86 -3.41 13.78
C ALA A 14 -27.64 -2.59 14.22
N ALA A 15 -27.85 -1.71 15.20
CA ALA A 15 -26.80 -1.07 15.97
C ALA A 15 -26.33 -2.04 17.08
N LEU A 16 -25.02 -2.21 17.24
CA LEU A 16 -24.43 -2.87 18.40
C LEU A 16 -23.26 -2.02 18.91
N THR A 17 -23.55 -1.28 19.96
CA THR A 17 -22.60 -0.68 20.89
C THR A 17 -21.91 -1.78 21.69
N LEU A 18 -20.57 -1.79 21.70
CA LEU A 18 -19.79 -2.48 22.73
C LEU A 18 -18.70 -1.55 23.24
N SER A 19 -18.97 -0.92 24.37
CA SER A 19 -17.97 -0.26 25.22
C SER A 19 -17.34 -1.34 26.10
N LEU A 20 -16.01 -1.41 26.21
CA LEU A 20 -15.33 -2.00 27.36
C LEU A 20 -13.91 -1.42 27.46
N GLY A 21 -13.62 -0.75 28.57
CA GLY A 21 -12.31 -0.21 28.87
C GLY A 21 -11.42 -1.16 29.67
N LEU A 22 -10.12 -0.90 29.66
CA LEU A 22 -9.13 -1.34 30.66
C LEU A 22 -8.06 -0.22 30.70
N ALA A 23 -7.96 0.57 31.77
CA ALA A 23 -7.32 0.28 33.06
C ALA A 23 -5.78 0.46 33.01
N ALA A 24 -5.33 1.38 33.87
CA ALA A 24 -3.97 1.86 34.06
C ALA A 24 -3.06 0.89 34.84
N CYS A 25 -1.75 0.98 34.59
CA CYS A 25 -0.66 0.61 35.52
C CYS A 25 0.55 1.47 35.13
N ALA A 26 0.92 2.48 35.90
CA ALA A 26 1.71 2.45 37.15
C ALA A 26 3.23 2.40 36.88
N SER A 27 3.89 3.49 37.29
CA SER A 27 5.33 3.76 37.25
C SER A 27 6.11 2.90 38.23
N ASP A 28 7.35 2.54 37.88
CA ASP A 28 8.38 2.16 38.84
C ASP A 28 9.74 2.72 38.39
N ASP A 29 10.38 3.40 39.33
CA ASP A 29 11.72 4.01 39.28
C ASP A 29 12.45 3.50 40.53
N PRO A 30 13.69 3.00 40.39
CA PRO A 30 14.60 3.04 41.53
C PRO A 30 15.96 3.68 41.20
N ALA A 31 16.36 4.53 42.14
CA ALA A 31 17.59 5.30 42.21
C ALA A 31 18.85 4.47 42.56
N GLU A 32 19.99 5.06 42.13
CA GLU A 32 21.36 5.10 42.66
C GLU A 32 21.93 3.96 43.55
N THR A 33 23.18 3.55 43.25
CA THR A 33 24.33 3.58 44.19
C THR A 33 25.66 3.26 43.49
N ALA A 34 26.72 3.90 43.96
CA ALA A 34 28.02 4.16 43.33
C ALA A 34 29.06 3.02 43.28
N ALA A 35 29.92 3.15 42.25
CA ALA A 35 31.34 2.83 42.03
C ALA A 35 32.13 1.85 42.94
N PRO A 36 33.04 1.11 42.29
CA PRO A 36 34.45 1.09 42.70
C PRO A 36 35.42 1.45 41.56
N THR A 37 36.61 1.92 41.97
CA THR A 37 37.68 2.51 41.17
C THR A 37 38.76 1.49 40.74
N THR A 38 39.42 1.79 39.61
CA THR A 38 40.77 1.36 39.11
C THR A 38 40.89 -0.04 38.48
N PRO A 39 41.78 -0.29 37.47
CA PRO A 39 42.89 0.52 36.95
C PRO A 39 42.93 0.76 35.42
N ALA A 40 43.85 1.65 34.99
CA ALA A 40 44.10 2.06 33.61
C ALA A 40 44.63 0.94 32.71
N ALA A 41 44.11 0.81 31.49
CA ALA A 41 44.86 0.50 30.27
C ALA A 41 43.95 0.49 29.03
N ALA A 42 44.54 0.92 27.91
CA ALA A 42 44.05 0.94 26.53
C ALA A 42 43.02 2.04 26.18
N SER A 43 43.50 3.03 25.42
CA SER A 43 42.69 3.87 24.57
C SER A 43 41.94 2.96 23.58
N PRO A 44 40.60 2.93 23.58
CA PRO A 44 39.88 2.24 22.51
C PRO A 44 40.16 3.00 21.22
N GLU A 45 40.61 2.30 20.18
CA GLU A 45 40.47 2.81 18.83
C GLU A 45 38.98 3.10 18.59
N PRO A 46 38.61 4.19 17.87
CA PRO A 46 37.23 4.39 17.48
C PRO A 46 36.83 3.22 16.60
N THR A 47 36.14 2.24 17.20
CA THR A 47 35.43 1.21 16.46
C THR A 47 34.39 1.96 15.67
N THR A 48 34.64 2.08 14.36
CA THR A 48 33.64 2.57 13.43
C THR A 48 32.55 1.51 13.46
N GLU A 49 31.47 1.77 14.20
CA GLU A 49 30.27 0.94 14.10
C GLU A 49 29.92 0.86 12.62
N PRO A 50 29.66 -0.34 12.07
CA PRO A 50 29.18 -0.44 10.72
C PRO A 50 27.88 0.38 10.67
N THR A 51 27.89 1.48 9.92
CA THR A 51 26.68 2.18 9.55
C THR A 51 25.81 1.16 8.84
N THR A 52 24.86 0.59 9.58
CA THR A 52 23.84 -0.29 9.01
C THR A 52 23.13 0.59 8.01
N THR A 53 23.42 0.36 6.72
CA THR A 53 22.71 1.04 5.65
C THR A 53 21.30 0.48 5.71
N GLU A 54 20.41 1.22 6.37
CA GLU A 54 19.01 0.88 6.49
C GLU A 54 18.47 0.75 5.07
N GLN A 55 18.17 -0.48 4.67
CA GLN A 55 17.62 -0.74 3.35
C GLN A 55 16.26 -0.05 3.30
N PRO A 56 15.95 0.74 2.25
CA PRO A 56 14.69 1.47 2.19
C PRO A 56 13.52 0.50 2.37
N ALA A 57 12.60 0.85 3.26
CA ALA A 57 11.35 0.12 3.39
C ALA A 57 10.62 0.14 2.04
N ILE A 58 10.08 -1.00 1.62
CA ILE A 58 9.31 -1.10 0.38
C ILE A 58 8.17 -0.07 0.43
N GLY A 59 8.03 0.69 -0.65
CA GLY A 59 6.99 1.71 -0.76
C GLY A 59 7.24 2.99 0.05
N ALA A 60 8.46 3.21 0.56
CA ALA A 60 8.85 4.51 1.09
C ALA A 60 8.91 5.60 0.00
N SER A 61 9.09 5.19 -1.26
CA SER A 61 9.23 6.05 -2.43
C SER A 61 8.62 5.38 -3.67
N CYS A 62 8.36 6.16 -4.72
CA CYS A 62 7.82 5.63 -5.98
C CYS A 62 8.82 4.75 -6.72
N GLU A 63 10.10 4.86 -6.40
CA GLU A 63 11.21 4.08 -6.93
C GLU A 63 11.29 2.69 -6.29
N ASP A 64 10.59 2.46 -5.19
CA ASP A 64 10.66 1.23 -4.40
C ASP A 64 9.40 0.34 -4.48
N VAL A 65 8.33 0.77 -5.14
CA VAL A 65 7.07 0.00 -5.20
C VAL A 65 7.13 -1.13 -6.23
N LEU A 66 7.71 -0.86 -7.40
CA LEU A 66 7.85 -1.85 -8.48
C LEU A 66 9.22 -2.53 -8.44
N ALA A 67 9.31 -3.72 -9.03
CA ALA A 67 10.57 -4.41 -9.24
C ALA A 67 11.44 -3.64 -10.26
N PRO A 68 12.78 -3.76 -10.21
CA PRO A 68 13.68 -3.06 -11.12
C PRO A 68 13.33 -3.21 -12.61
N ASP A 69 12.91 -4.42 -13.02
CA ASP A 69 12.53 -4.73 -14.40
C ASP A 69 11.31 -3.92 -14.88
N ALA A 70 10.39 -3.55 -13.99
CA ALA A 70 9.26 -2.70 -14.34
C ALA A 70 9.71 -1.28 -14.70
N TYR A 71 10.67 -0.70 -13.97
CA TYR A 71 11.18 0.62 -14.31
C TYR A 71 11.95 0.63 -15.63
N ALA A 72 12.71 -0.44 -15.91
CA ALA A 72 13.35 -0.61 -17.21
C ALA A 72 12.30 -0.67 -18.34
N LYS A 73 11.15 -1.32 -18.10
CA LYS A 73 10.04 -1.30 -19.05
C LYS A 73 9.39 0.07 -19.20
N LEU A 74 9.15 0.80 -18.11
CA LEU A 74 8.61 2.16 -18.17
C LEU A 74 9.48 3.06 -19.05
N GLU A 75 10.80 3.01 -18.85
CA GLU A 75 11.77 3.74 -19.66
C GLU A 75 11.72 3.29 -21.13
N ALA A 76 11.72 1.98 -21.38
CA ALA A 76 11.66 1.43 -22.74
C ALA A 76 10.37 1.80 -23.49
N ASP A 77 9.25 1.91 -22.78
CA ASP A 77 7.95 2.33 -23.34
C ASP A 77 7.89 3.86 -23.54
N GLY A 78 8.87 4.60 -23.02
CA GLY A 78 8.97 6.06 -23.07
C GLY A 78 8.06 6.76 -22.08
N LEU A 79 7.77 6.13 -20.94
CA LEU A 79 7.00 6.73 -19.85
C LEU A 79 7.94 7.49 -18.91
N GLU A 80 7.54 8.72 -18.58
CA GLU A 80 8.27 9.63 -17.70
C GLU A 80 7.46 9.88 -16.42
N THR A 81 8.14 10.06 -15.29
CA THR A 81 7.48 10.37 -14.00
C THR A 81 6.68 11.67 -14.09
N ARG A 82 5.52 11.70 -13.44
CA ARG A 82 4.65 12.86 -13.33
C ARG A 82 4.06 12.95 -11.91
N ASN A 83 3.60 14.14 -11.53
CA ASN A 83 2.78 14.28 -10.34
C ASN A 83 1.52 13.41 -10.45
N PRO A 84 1.25 12.56 -9.45
CA PRO A 84 0.07 11.71 -9.44
C PRO A 84 -1.22 12.53 -9.27
N ASP A 85 -2.29 12.03 -9.87
CA ASP A 85 -3.65 12.53 -9.70
C ASP A 85 -4.61 11.31 -9.64
N PRO A 86 -4.72 10.66 -8.46
CA PRO A 86 -5.52 9.45 -8.34
C PRO A 86 -7.01 9.79 -8.50
N VAL A 87 -7.62 9.24 -9.54
CA VAL A 87 -9.07 9.40 -9.83
C VAL A 87 -9.90 8.21 -9.39
N ASP A 88 -9.29 7.02 -9.28
CA ASP A 88 -9.95 5.82 -8.79
C ASP A 88 -10.21 5.94 -7.27
N PRO A 89 -11.44 5.69 -6.79
CA PRO A 89 -11.76 5.81 -5.36
C PRO A 89 -10.93 4.91 -4.44
N VAL A 90 -10.50 3.72 -4.89
CA VAL A 90 -9.61 2.84 -4.12
C VAL A 90 -8.22 3.45 -4.05
N ALA A 91 -7.70 3.97 -5.17
CA ALA A 91 -6.40 4.66 -5.18
C ALA A 91 -6.41 5.90 -4.27
N GLN A 92 -7.47 6.71 -4.33
CA GLN A 92 -7.67 7.86 -3.45
C GLN A 92 -7.65 7.45 -1.99
N ARG A 93 -8.42 6.42 -1.63
CA ARG A 93 -8.48 5.92 -0.27
C ARG A 93 -7.10 5.46 0.24
N ILE A 94 -6.33 4.75 -0.58
CA ILE A 94 -4.97 4.31 -0.19
C ILE A 94 -4.10 5.52 0.20
N VAL A 95 -4.20 6.62 -0.55
CA VAL A 95 -3.47 7.86 -0.26
C VAL A 95 -4.02 8.57 0.98
N GLU A 96 -5.34 8.61 1.16
CA GLU A 96 -6.00 9.18 2.34
C GLU A 96 -5.61 8.44 3.63
N ASP A 97 -5.39 7.13 3.55
CA ASP A 97 -4.93 6.27 4.65
C ASP A 97 -3.40 6.37 4.89
N GLY A 98 -2.73 7.36 4.28
CA GLY A 98 -1.31 7.67 4.49
C GLY A 98 -0.35 6.97 3.52
N GLY A 99 -0.88 6.34 2.47
CA GLY A 99 -0.09 5.77 1.39
C GLY A 99 0.53 6.80 0.45
N ILE A 100 1.27 6.31 -0.53
CA ILE A 100 1.86 7.10 -1.62
C ILE A 100 1.10 6.89 -2.92
N ALA A 101 1.17 7.87 -3.82
CA ALA A 101 0.74 7.74 -5.19
C ALA A 101 1.90 8.03 -6.16
N CYS A 102 1.91 7.31 -7.27
CA CYS A 102 2.94 7.39 -8.29
C CYS A 102 2.26 7.45 -9.66
N ALA A 103 2.83 8.24 -10.56
CA ALA A 103 2.35 8.31 -11.93
C ALA A 103 3.50 8.41 -12.92
N TRP A 104 3.34 7.71 -14.04
CA TRP A 104 4.19 7.81 -15.21
C TRP A 104 3.34 8.01 -16.45
N VAL A 105 3.77 8.85 -17.38
CA VAL A 105 3.03 9.17 -18.59
C VAL A 105 3.96 9.20 -19.79
N LYS A 106 3.49 8.73 -20.93
CA LYS A 106 4.20 8.92 -22.19
C LYS A 106 3.88 10.29 -22.76
N PRO A 107 4.88 11.19 -22.96
CA PRO A 107 4.63 12.55 -23.42
C PRO A 107 3.77 12.60 -24.69
N GLN A 108 2.86 13.58 -24.74
CA GLN A 108 1.95 13.82 -25.88
C GLN A 108 0.96 12.68 -26.17
N THR A 109 0.73 11.77 -25.21
CA THR A 109 -0.28 10.70 -25.30
C THR A 109 -1.14 10.66 -24.04
N ASP A 110 -2.20 9.86 -24.08
CA ASP A 110 -3.04 9.47 -22.94
C ASP A 110 -2.55 8.18 -22.25
N ASN A 111 -1.44 7.58 -22.72
CA ASN A 111 -0.87 6.40 -22.09
C ASN A 111 -0.18 6.78 -20.79
N MET A 112 -0.75 6.32 -19.68
CA MET A 112 -0.22 6.56 -18.35
C MET A 112 -0.34 5.31 -17.47
N LEU A 113 0.58 5.19 -16.52
CA LEU A 113 0.51 4.27 -15.39
C LEU A 113 0.32 5.11 -14.14
N ASN A 114 -0.82 4.94 -13.47
CA ASN A 114 -1.05 5.38 -12.10
C ASN A 114 -0.95 4.20 -11.14
N LEU A 115 -0.40 4.46 -9.97
CA LEU A 115 -0.25 3.50 -8.88
C LEU A 115 -0.51 4.20 -7.54
N ALA A 116 -1.11 3.48 -6.58
CA ALA A 116 -1.16 3.88 -5.19
C ALA A 116 -0.71 2.71 -4.30
N HIS A 117 0.03 2.99 -3.23
CA HIS A 117 0.60 1.96 -2.36
C HIS A 117 0.52 2.35 -0.88
N ALA A 118 0.19 1.40 -0.03
CA ALA A 118 0.32 1.52 1.42
C ALA A 118 0.81 0.22 2.05
N THR A 119 1.47 0.35 3.20
CA THR A 119 1.99 -0.74 4.02
C THR A 119 1.31 -0.75 5.40
N GLY A 120 1.43 -1.86 6.13
CA GLY A 120 0.86 -2.00 7.47
C GLY A 120 -0.67 -2.01 7.47
N VAL A 121 -1.30 -2.44 6.37
CA VAL A 121 -2.75 -2.39 6.22
C VAL A 121 -3.45 -3.61 6.82
N ASP A 122 -4.70 -3.44 7.26
CA ASP A 122 -5.58 -4.55 7.65
C ASP A 122 -6.21 -5.19 6.39
N GLU A 123 -5.79 -6.40 6.05
CA GLU A 123 -6.26 -7.09 4.83
C GLU A 123 -7.74 -7.46 4.89
N GLY A 124 -8.31 -7.71 6.06
CA GLY A 124 -9.73 -8.03 6.21
C GLY A 124 -10.61 -6.81 5.94
N GLU A 125 -10.18 -5.65 6.43
CA GLU A 125 -10.81 -4.37 6.13
C GLU A 125 -10.75 -4.07 4.63
N TRP A 126 -9.57 -4.19 4.02
CA TRP A 126 -9.39 -3.90 2.59
C TRP A 126 -10.13 -4.89 1.70
N THR A 127 -10.15 -6.17 2.04
CA THR A 127 -10.97 -7.18 1.35
C THR A 127 -12.44 -6.75 1.30
N THR A 128 -12.98 -6.31 2.44
CA THR A 128 -14.38 -5.83 2.53
C THR A 128 -14.58 -4.57 1.70
N ALA A 129 -13.62 -3.64 1.74
CA ALA A 129 -13.68 -2.39 0.99
C ALA A 129 -13.63 -2.60 -0.53
N LEU A 130 -12.73 -3.47 -0.99
CA LEU A 130 -12.57 -3.84 -2.40
C LEU A 130 -13.84 -4.48 -2.95
N ALA A 131 -14.40 -5.46 -2.23
CA ALA A 131 -15.65 -6.10 -2.62
C ALA A 131 -16.81 -5.07 -2.72
N LYS A 132 -16.90 -4.14 -1.76
CA LYS A 132 -17.91 -3.06 -1.79
C LYS A 132 -17.69 -2.09 -2.96
N ALA A 133 -16.45 -1.86 -3.36
CA ALA A 133 -16.09 -1.04 -4.53
C ALA A 133 -16.30 -1.76 -5.87
N GLY A 134 -16.71 -3.04 -5.85
CA GLY A 134 -16.95 -3.83 -7.05
C GLY A 134 -15.72 -4.55 -7.59
N TYR A 135 -14.64 -4.61 -6.82
CA TYR A 135 -13.49 -5.44 -7.14
C TYR A 135 -13.80 -6.91 -6.81
N ALA A 136 -13.32 -7.83 -7.63
CA ALA A 136 -13.41 -9.26 -7.41
C ALA A 136 -12.01 -9.85 -7.25
N GLN A 137 -11.81 -10.71 -6.26
CA GLN A 137 -10.56 -11.46 -6.14
C GLN A 137 -10.43 -12.42 -7.32
N THR A 138 -9.32 -12.30 -8.04
CA THR A 138 -9.03 -13.10 -9.22
C THR A 138 -7.75 -13.91 -9.08
N ASP A 139 -6.83 -13.50 -8.20
CA ASP A 139 -5.48 -14.06 -8.06
C ASP A 139 -4.68 -14.04 -9.38
N GLU A 140 -5.07 -13.16 -10.30
CA GLU A 140 -4.50 -12.94 -11.62
C GLU A 140 -4.23 -11.43 -11.81
N PRO A 141 -3.06 -11.02 -12.35
CA PRO A 141 -1.97 -11.87 -12.85
C PRO A 141 -1.05 -12.43 -11.75
N VAL A 142 -1.33 -12.11 -10.47
CA VAL A 142 -0.56 -12.57 -9.31
C VAL A 142 -1.47 -12.94 -8.16
N ALA A 143 -1.02 -13.84 -7.29
CA ALA A 143 -1.75 -14.21 -6.07
C ALA A 143 -2.08 -12.99 -5.19
N GLY A 144 -3.29 -12.94 -4.64
CA GLY A 144 -3.79 -11.79 -3.88
C GLY A 144 -4.26 -10.63 -4.76
N ALA A 145 -4.34 -10.81 -6.08
CA ALA A 145 -4.87 -9.80 -6.99
C ALA A 145 -6.40 -9.75 -6.97
N TRP A 146 -6.90 -8.52 -7.03
CA TRP A 146 -8.30 -8.14 -7.15
C TRP A 146 -8.48 -7.32 -8.41
N THR A 147 -9.39 -7.73 -9.29
CA THR A 147 -9.69 -7.01 -10.53
C THR A 147 -10.88 -6.08 -10.31
N GLY A 148 -10.69 -4.80 -10.63
CA GLY A 148 -11.73 -3.77 -10.51
C GLY A 148 -12.70 -3.73 -11.68
N PRO A 149 -13.73 -2.87 -11.62
CA PRO A 149 -14.57 -2.57 -12.77
C PRO A 149 -13.76 -1.96 -13.93
N ALA A 150 -14.10 -2.31 -15.17
CA ALA A 150 -13.48 -1.71 -16.34
C ALA A 150 -13.71 -0.18 -16.37
N GLU A 151 -12.64 0.58 -16.58
CA GLU A 151 -12.70 2.03 -16.66
C GLU A 151 -13.47 2.48 -17.91
N PRO A 152 -14.39 3.47 -17.77
CA PRO A 152 -15.06 4.06 -18.92
C PRO A 152 -14.06 4.70 -19.89
N GLY A 153 -14.16 4.36 -21.17
CA GLY A 153 -13.31 4.91 -22.23
C GLY A 153 -12.15 4.01 -22.63
N SER A 154 -11.37 3.53 -21.67
CA SER A 154 -10.25 2.60 -21.94
C SER A 154 -10.71 1.14 -22.02
N GLY A 155 -11.74 0.76 -21.25
CA GLY A 155 -12.16 -0.63 -21.08
C GLY A 155 -11.17 -1.49 -20.30
N VAL A 156 -10.09 -0.89 -19.79
CA VAL A 156 -9.07 -1.56 -18.97
C VAL A 156 -9.57 -1.62 -17.54
N SER A 157 -9.46 -2.79 -16.91
CA SER A 157 -9.81 -2.96 -15.50
C SER A 157 -8.55 -2.76 -14.66
N PRO A 158 -8.55 -1.92 -13.61
CA PRO A 158 -7.40 -1.80 -12.72
C PRO A 158 -7.25 -3.08 -11.88
N VAL A 159 -6.06 -3.27 -11.33
CA VAL A 159 -5.75 -4.39 -10.43
C VAL A 159 -5.30 -3.85 -9.08
N VAL A 160 -5.77 -4.45 -8.00
CA VAL A 160 -5.25 -4.25 -6.65
C VAL A 160 -4.54 -5.51 -6.21
N VAL A 161 -3.29 -5.38 -5.76
CA VAL A 161 -2.54 -6.45 -5.11
C VAL A 161 -2.62 -6.23 -3.61
N LEU A 162 -3.32 -7.12 -2.91
CA LEU A 162 -3.46 -7.11 -1.45
C LEU A 162 -2.81 -8.38 -0.88
N ALA A 163 -1.65 -8.22 -0.25
CA ALA A 163 -1.02 -9.29 0.52
C ALA A 163 0.14 -8.76 1.37
N ASP A 164 0.56 -9.59 2.32
CA ASP A 164 1.74 -9.38 3.16
C ASP A 164 1.66 -8.04 3.92
N GLY A 165 0.45 -7.65 4.33
CA GLY A 165 0.19 -6.37 5.00
C GLY A 165 0.41 -5.15 4.10
N THR A 166 0.40 -5.32 2.78
CA THR A 166 0.49 -4.23 1.79
C THR A 166 -0.71 -4.22 0.86
N ILE A 167 -1.06 -3.03 0.37
CA ILE A 167 -2.04 -2.85 -0.69
C ILE A 167 -1.43 -1.99 -1.79
N THR A 168 -1.53 -2.44 -3.03
CA THR A 168 -1.07 -1.69 -4.20
C THR A 168 -2.15 -1.68 -5.27
N TRP A 169 -2.70 -0.51 -5.57
CA TRP A 169 -3.58 -0.31 -6.72
C TRP A 169 -2.77 0.05 -7.96
N VAL A 170 -3.09 -0.55 -9.10
CA VAL A 170 -2.38 -0.38 -10.37
C VAL A 170 -3.39 -0.21 -11.50
N SER A 171 -3.32 0.92 -12.20
CA SER A 171 -4.22 1.22 -13.33
C SER A 171 -4.04 0.28 -14.55
N ALA A 172 -2.82 -0.21 -14.79
CA ALA A 172 -2.51 -1.11 -15.90
C ALA A 172 -2.18 -2.53 -15.38
N PRO A 173 -3.03 -3.54 -15.64
CA PRO A 173 -2.87 -4.91 -15.11
C PRO A 173 -1.50 -5.53 -15.35
N ASP A 174 -0.90 -5.29 -16.51
CA ASP A 174 0.40 -5.85 -16.90
C ASP A 174 1.53 -5.48 -15.93
N PHE A 175 1.38 -4.38 -15.19
CA PHE A 175 2.35 -3.96 -14.18
C PHE A 175 2.13 -4.59 -12.80
N ALA A 176 0.98 -5.22 -12.54
CA ALA A 176 0.68 -5.82 -11.24
C ALA A 176 1.65 -6.97 -10.89
N GLN A 177 2.17 -7.67 -11.90
CA GLN A 177 3.17 -8.73 -11.71
C GLN A 177 4.53 -8.24 -11.19
N TRP A 178 4.82 -6.95 -11.35
CA TRP A 178 6.07 -6.34 -10.88
C TRP A 178 5.91 -5.60 -9.56
N VAL A 179 4.75 -5.61 -8.93
CA VAL A 179 4.58 -5.05 -7.58
C VAL A 179 5.47 -5.83 -6.60
N ARG A 180 6.35 -5.12 -5.90
CA ARG A 180 7.21 -5.73 -4.87
C ARG A 180 6.34 -6.13 -3.67
N ARG A 181 6.67 -7.28 -3.09
CA ARG A 181 6.04 -7.79 -1.86
C ARG A 181 6.90 -7.45 -0.66
N ALA A 182 6.26 -7.16 0.48
CA ALA A 182 6.94 -7.15 1.75
C ALA A 182 7.47 -8.57 2.03
N SER A 183 8.78 -8.68 2.23
CA SER A 183 9.48 -9.95 2.48
C SER A 183 9.61 -10.25 3.97
#